data_AF-A0A447N930-F1
#
_entry.id   AF-A0A447N930-F1
#
_cell.length_a   1.000
_cell.length_b   1.000
_cell.length_c   1.000
_cell.angle_alpha   90.00
_cell.angle_beta   90.00
_cell.angle_gamma   90.00
#
_symmetry.space_group_name_H-M   'P 1'
#
loop_
_entity.id
_entity.type
_entity.pdbx_description
1 polymer ?
#
loop_
_entity_poly.entity_id
_entity_poly.type
_entity_poly.pdbx_seq_one_letter_code
_entity_poly.pdbx_strand_id
1 'polypeptide(L)'
;MRCAKRRKFWLVTPKASLAGVSGLDALVGGNYIGMMPGKGKPRDHFVALDTQPKYRLSNGDLMIHLNAPDLGSLNSGSLVLFP
;
A
#
# COMPACT_ATOMS: atom_id res chain seq x y z
N MET A 1 6.18 -10.90 -20.45
CA MET A 1 6.37 -9.97 -19.30
C MET A 1 7.14 -10.72 -18.21
N ARG A 2 8.45 -10.47 -18.03
CA ARG A 2 9.28 -11.26 -17.08
C ARG A 2 9.17 -10.68 -15.66
N CYS A 3 8.75 -11.48 -14.69
CA CYS A 3 8.51 -11.04 -13.30
C CYS A 3 9.60 -11.58 -12.37
N ALA A 4 10.08 -10.80 -11.40
CA ALA A 4 11.16 -11.24 -10.51
C ALA A 4 10.69 -12.20 -9.39
N LYS A 5 11.52 -13.18 -9.01
CA LYS A 5 11.22 -14.30 -8.07
C LYS A 5 10.65 -13.88 -6.71
N ARG A 6 10.96 -12.68 -6.18
CA ARG A 6 10.42 -12.20 -4.89
C ARG A 6 9.20 -11.29 -5.04
N ARG A 7 8.62 -11.20 -6.23
CA ARG A 7 7.37 -10.49 -6.47
C ARG A 7 6.23 -11.18 -5.71
N LYS A 8 5.41 -10.38 -5.03
CA LYS A 8 4.27 -10.86 -4.23
C LYS A 8 2.98 -10.42 -4.89
N PHE A 9 2.00 -11.32 -4.87
CA PHE A 9 0.64 -11.07 -5.34
C PHE A 9 -0.33 -11.37 -4.20
N TRP A 10 -1.43 -10.64 -4.11
CA TRP A 10 -2.51 -10.91 -3.16
C TRP A 10 -3.84 -10.51 -3.78
N LEU A 11 -4.92 -11.17 -3.36
CA LEU A 11 -6.26 -10.79 -3.75
C LEU A 11 -6.74 -9.64 -2.86
N VAL A 12 -7.17 -8.54 -3.47
CA VAL A 12 -7.85 -7.46 -2.75
C VAL A 12 -9.34 -7.63 -2.97
N THR A 13 -10.03 -8.00 -1.89
CA THR A 13 -11.49 -8.08 -1.82
C THR A 13 -12.03 -6.89 -1.04
N PRO A 14 -13.12 -6.24 -1.48
CA PRO A 14 -13.76 -5.18 -0.72
C PRO A 14 -14.24 -5.73 0.62
N LYS A 15 -13.86 -5.07 1.72
CA LYS A 15 -14.41 -5.34 3.05
C LYS A 15 -15.18 -4.10 3.49
N ALA A 16 -16.50 -4.19 3.52
CA ALA A 16 -17.33 -3.14 4.10
C ALA A 16 -17.19 -3.21 5.64
N SER A 17 -16.62 -2.17 6.25
CA SER A 17 -16.57 -2.04 7.71
C SER A 17 -17.02 -0.63 8.09
N LEU A 18 -18.02 -0.55 8.98
CA LEU A 18 -18.66 0.69 9.43
C LEU A 18 -17.73 1.56 10.32
N ALA A 19 -16.54 1.06 10.66
CA ALA A 19 -15.63 1.64 11.64
C ALA A 19 -14.44 2.44 11.07
N GLY A 20 -14.31 2.57 9.75
CA GLY A 20 -13.18 3.25 9.14
C GLY A 20 -12.90 2.67 7.75
N VAL A 21 -13.13 3.49 6.74
CA VAL A 21 -13.19 3.04 5.35
C VAL A 21 -11.79 2.86 4.77
N SER A 22 -11.31 1.62 4.81
CA SER A 22 -10.25 1.13 3.93
C SER A 22 -10.89 0.23 2.88
N GLY A 23 -10.76 0.56 1.59
CA GLY A 23 -11.26 -0.28 0.48
C GLY A 23 -12.58 0.13 -0.16
N LEU A 24 -13.04 1.38 0.01
CA LEU A 24 -14.21 1.92 -0.72
C LEU A 24 -14.00 1.93 -2.25
N ASP A 25 -12.77 2.10 -2.74
CA ASP A 25 -12.45 1.99 -4.18
C ASP A 25 -12.79 0.61 -4.76
N ALA A 26 -12.69 -0.46 -3.97
CA ALA A 26 -13.01 -1.83 -4.41
C ALA A 26 -14.51 -2.13 -4.38
N LEU A 27 -15.32 -1.32 -3.68
CA LEU A 27 -16.77 -1.48 -3.61
C LEU A 27 -17.46 -1.05 -4.92
N VAL A 28 -16.81 -0.16 -5.68
CA VAL A 28 -17.25 0.30 -7.01
C VAL A 28 -16.50 -0.44 -8.14
N GLY A 29 -15.23 -0.84 -7.93
CA GLY A 29 -14.38 -1.45 -8.96
C GLY A 29 -14.34 -2.98 -9.01
N GLY A 30 -14.81 -3.69 -7.98
CA GLY A 30 -14.74 -5.15 -7.88
C GLY A 30 -13.39 -5.68 -7.37
N ASN A 31 -13.21 -7.00 -7.42
CA ASN A 31 -11.99 -7.65 -6.94
C ASN A 31 -10.81 -7.36 -7.86
N TYR A 32 -9.64 -7.05 -7.30
CA TYR A 32 -8.41 -6.89 -8.08
C TYR A 32 -7.23 -7.61 -7.44
N ILE A 33 -6.21 -7.88 -8.25
CA ILE A 33 -4.96 -8.50 -7.79
C ILE A 33 -3.96 -7.39 -7.49
N GLY A 34 -3.61 -7.25 -6.21
CA GLY A 34 -2.51 -6.39 -5.78
C GLY A 34 -1.17 -7.05 -6.11
N MET A 35 -0.20 -6.24 -6.54
CA MET A 35 1.16 -6.71 -6.83
C MET A 35 2.20 -5.84 -6.15
N MET A 36 3.25 -6.47 -5.64
CA MET A 36 4.42 -5.77 -5.09
C MET A 36 5.69 -6.25 -5.79
N PRO A 37 6.44 -5.35 -6.45
CA PRO A 37 7.70 -5.71 -7.08
C PRO A 37 8.69 -6.21 -6.03
N GLY A 38 9.49 -7.21 -6.40
CA GLY A 38 10.56 -7.74 -5.57
C GLY A 38 11.79 -8.01 -6.43
N LYS A 39 12.96 -8.14 -5.80
CA LYS A 39 14.22 -8.44 -6.52
C LYS A 39 14.34 -9.95 -6.78
N GLY A 40 14.94 -10.37 -7.89
CA GLY A 40 15.26 -11.78 -8.15
C GLY A 40 15.22 -12.19 -9.62
N LYS A 41 15.55 -13.46 -9.88
CA LYS A 41 15.53 -14.06 -11.22
C LYS A 41 14.11 -14.04 -11.83
N PRO A 42 13.98 -13.96 -13.17
CA PRO A 42 12.69 -14.10 -13.84
C PRO A 42 11.97 -15.39 -13.44
N ARG A 43 10.68 -15.29 -13.17
CA ARG A 43 9.75 -16.38 -12.87
C ARG A 43 8.37 -16.02 -13.40
N ASP A 44 7.64 -17.05 -13.81
CA ASP A 44 6.28 -16.92 -14.36
C ASP A 44 5.22 -17.62 -13.49
N HIS A 45 5.64 -18.37 -12.46
CA HIS A 45 4.74 -19.03 -11.50
C HIS A 45 4.91 -18.43 -10.09
N PHE A 46 3.79 -18.01 -9.49
CA PHE A 46 3.74 -17.38 -8.17
C PHE A 46 2.57 -17.93 -7.35
N VAL A 47 2.77 -18.03 -6.04
CA VAL A 47 1.69 -18.34 -5.08
C VAL A 47 1.21 -17.01 -4.50
N ALA A 48 -0.11 -16.79 -4.54
CA ALA A 48 -0.72 -15.59 -3.97
C ALA A 48 -0.68 -15.64 -2.43
N LEU A 49 -0.54 -14.47 -1.81
CA LEU A 49 -0.66 -14.27 -0.38
C LEU A 49 -2.12 -14.02 -0.02
N ASP A 50 -2.56 -14.54 1.13
CA ASP A 50 -3.93 -14.40 1.62
C ASP A 50 -4.26 -12.95 2.03
N THR A 51 -3.24 -12.19 2.42
CA THR A 51 -3.41 -10.81 2.86
C THR A 51 -2.33 -9.92 2.27
N GLN A 52 -2.65 -8.63 2.15
CA GLN A 52 -1.69 -7.63 1.71
C GLN A 52 -0.47 -7.64 2.65
N PRO A 53 0.75 -7.89 2.12
CA PRO A 53 1.94 -7.81 2.94
C PRO A 53 2.10 -6.37 3.44
N LYS A 54 2.47 -6.20 4.71
CA LYS A 54 2.76 -4.88 5.28
C LYS A 54 3.70 -4.13 4.35
N TYR A 55 3.24 -2.99 3.86
CA TYR A 55 3.97 -2.16 2.92
C TYR A 55 5.28 -1.73 3.60
N ARG A 56 6.39 -2.32 3.19
CA ARG A 56 7.71 -1.73 3.44
C ARG A 56 7.98 -0.81 2.27
N LEU A 57 7.39 0.39 2.29
CA LEU A 57 7.83 1.50 1.46
C LEU A 57 9.25 1.84 1.91
N SER A 58 10.22 1.15 1.33
CA SER A 58 11.57 1.67 1.22
C SER A 58 11.70 2.21 -0.20
N ASN A 59 10.75 3.08 -0.60
CA ASN A 59 10.70 3.66 -1.94
C ASN A 59 11.65 4.86 -2.09
N GLY A 60 12.48 5.14 -1.07
CA GLY A 60 13.26 6.37 -0.98
C GLY A 60 12.50 7.50 -0.28
N ASP A 61 11.24 7.26 0.09
CA ASP A 61 10.44 8.21 0.85
C ASP A 61 11.01 8.37 2.27
N LEU A 62 11.23 9.62 2.67
CA LEU A 62 11.72 9.97 4.00
C LEU A 62 10.54 10.13 4.95
N MET A 63 10.37 9.17 5.86
CA MET A 63 9.39 9.26 6.94
C MET A 63 10.02 9.98 8.13
N ILE A 64 9.45 11.12 8.53
CA ILE A 64 9.90 11.91 9.69
C ILE A 64 8.78 12.02 10.72
N HIS A 65 9.16 12.02 11.99
CA HIS A 65 8.26 12.35 13.10
C HIS A 65 8.55 13.76 13.55
N LEU A 66 7.50 14.58 13.64
CA LEU A 66 7.57 15.95 14.14
C LEU A 66 6.82 15.99 15.47
N ASN A 67 7.49 16.49 16.50
CA ASN A 67 6.88 16.68 17.81
C ASN A 67 6.48 18.15 17.95
N ALA A 68 5.21 18.39 18.23
CA ALA A 68 4.66 19.70 18.52
C ALA A 68 3.78 19.63 19.78
N PRO A 69 3.67 20.71 20.56
CA PRO A 69 2.83 20.75 21.76
C PRO A 69 1.32 20.68 21.42
N ASP A 70 0.93 21.10 20.22
CA ASP A 70 -0.43 21.03 19.70
C ASP A 70 -0.45 20.72 18.19
N LEU A 71 -1.60 20.25 17.69
CA LEU A 71 -1.79 19.88 16.29
C LEU A 71 -2.05 21.10 15.38
N GLY A 72 -2.46 22.24 15.96
CA GLY A 72 -2.96 23.39 15.20
C GLY A 72 -4.08 23.02 14.21
N SER A 73 -3.97 23.51 12.98
CA SER A 73 -4.90 23.24 11.87
C SER A 73 -4.44 22.08 10.96
N LEU A 74 -3.51 21.25 11.41
CA LEU A 74 -3.00 20.13 10.63
C LEU A 74 -4.01 18.99 10.60
N ASN A 75 -4.24 18.44 9.40
CA ASN A 75 -5.07 17.27 9.19
C ASN A 75 -4.29 16.24 8.36
N SER A 76 -4.75 14.99 8.37
CA SER A 76 -4.23 13.96 7.48
C SER A 76 -4.31 14.42 6.02
N GLY A 77 -3.16 14.53 5.35
CA GLY A 77 -3.07 15.02 3.97
C GLY A 77 -2.68 16.50 3.83
N SER A 78 -2.44 17.23 4.92
CA SER A 78 -1.84 18.57 4.86
C SER A 78 -0.52 18.55 4.08
N LEU A 79 -0.35 19.50 3.17
CA LEU A 79 0.83 19.60 2.30
C LEU A 79 2.06 20.08 3.08
N VAL A 80 3.21 19.48 2.80
CA VAL A 80 4.52 19.95 3.26
C VAL A 80 5.14 20.78 2.13
N LEU A 81 5.47 22.03 2.42
CA LEU A 81 6.04 22.97 1.44
C LEU A 81 7.56 23.12 1.67
N PHE A 82 8.34 23.08 0.59
CA PHE A 82 9.78 23.36 0.58
C PHE A 82 10.09 24.26 -0.64
N PRO A 83 10.84 25.36 -0.46
CA PRO A 83 11.15 26.31 -1.54
C PRO A 83 12.19 25.79 -2.55
#